data_AF-A0AAE1BY87-F1
#
_entry.id   AF-A0AAE1BY87-F1
#
_cell.length_a   1.000
_cell.length_b   1.000
_cell.length_c   1.000
_cell.angle_alpha   90.00
_cell.angle_beta   90.00
_cell.angle_gamma   90.00
#
_symmetry.space_group_name_H-M   'P 1'
#
loop_
_entity.id
_entity.type
_entity.pdbx_description
1 polymer ?
#
loop_
_entity_poly.entity_id
_entity_poly.type
_entity_poly.pdbx_seq_one_letter_code
_entity_poly.pdbx_strand_id
1 'polypeptide(L)'
;MVGKCIRTGLWWWWWREGRVARKVELTGKVELTGKVELTGKVELTGKVELTGKEELAGKVELTGKVELTGKVELTGKVELTGKVELTGKVELTGKVELDGR
;
A
#
# COMPACT_ATOMS: atom_id res chain seq x y z
N MET A 1 -4.34 -16.11 -0.59
CA MET A 1 -3.11 -16.70 -0.02
C MET A 1 -2.14 -15.58 0.27
N VAL A 2 -1.59 -15.54 1.49
CA VAL A 2 -0.52 -14.61 1.88
C VAL A 2 0.76 -15.43 1.86
N GLY A 3 1.66 -15.11 0.95
CA GLY A 3 2.93 -15.81 0.80
C GLY A 3 4.08 -14.87 1.14
N LYS A 4 4.98 -15.33 2.01
CA LYS A 4 6.23 -14.65 2.34
C LYS A 4 7.36 -15.42 1.68
N CYS A 5 8.11 -14.77 0.79
CA CYS A 5 9.19 -15.43 0.06
C CYS A 5 10.51 -14.70 0.31
N ILE A 6 11.54 -15.44 0.71
CA ILE A 6 12.93 -14.94 0.83
C ILE A 6 13.71 -15.60 -0.29
N ARG A 7 13.83 -14.92 -1.45
CA ARG A 7 14.64 -15.42 -2.58
C ARG A 7 15.99 -14.70 -2.71
N THR A 8 16.15 -13.54 -2.06
CA THR A 8 17.33 -12.65 -2.26
C THR A 8 17.79 -11.90 -1.00
N GLY A 9 17.35 -12.29 0.21
CA GLY A 9 17.63 -11.53 1.44
C GLY A 9 16.76 -10.28 1.62
N LEU A 10 15.99 -9.88 0.60
CA LEU A 10 14.88 -8.95 0.71
C LEU A 10 13.60 -9.70 1.07
N TRP A 11 12.81 -9.13 1.98
CA TRP A 11 11.51 -9.63 2.37
C TRP A 11 10.48 -9.26 1.30
N TRP A 12 9.85 -10.27 0.70
CA TRP A 12 8.79 -10.09 -0.31
C TRP A 12 7.46 -10.57 0.24
N TRP A 13 6.47 -9.68 0.19
CA TRP A 13 5.09 -9.95 0.57
C TRP A 13 4.20 -9.89 -0.67
N TRP A 14 3.41 -10.94 -0.90
CA TRP A 14 2.40 -10.93 -1.95
C TRP A 14 1.01 -11.29 -1.42
N TRP A 15 0.02 -10.48 -1.82
CA TRP A 15 -1.39 -10.58 -1.42
C TRP A 15 -2.27 -10.47 -2.66
N ARG A 16 -3.22 -11.40 -2.84
CA ARG A 16 -4.13 -11.40 -4.00
C ARG A 16 -5.55 -10.91 -3.69
N GLU A 17 -6.10 -11.33 -2.57
CA GLU A 17 -7.43 -10.89 -2.12
C GLU A 17 -7.48 -11.03 -0.60
N GLY A 18 -8.10 -10.08 0.08
CA GLY A 18 -8.29 -10.17 1.52
C GLY A 18 -8.67 -8.85 2.19
N ARG A 19 -9.37 -8.98 3.32
CA ARG A 19 -9.68 -7.87 4.23
C ARG A 19 -8.84 -8.01 5.50
N VAL A 20 -8.14 -6.95 5.89
CA VAL A 20 -7.42 -6.87 7.16
C VAL A 20 -7.91 -5.65 7.93
N ALA A 21 -8.40 -5.83 9.15
CA ALA A 21 -8.97 -4.75 9.95
C ALA A 21 -8.14 -4.39 11.20
N ARG A 22 -6.83 -4.58 11.12
CA ARG A 22 -5.88 -4.39 12.22
C ARG A 22 -4.63 -3.67 11.72
N LYS A 23 -3.73 -3.34 12.65
CA LYS A 23 -2.42 -2.77 12.33
C LYS A 23 -1.66 -3.69 11.36
N VAL A 24 -1.18 -3.11 10.26
CA VAL A 24 -0.32 -3.76 9.26
C VAL A 24 0.99 -2.98 9.20
N GLU A 25 2.09 -3.67 9.45
CA GLU A 25 3.44 -3.12 9.31
C GLU A 25 4.23 -4.06 8.41
N LEU A 26 4.64 -3.59 7.23
CA LEU A 26 5.47 -4.36 6.30
C LEU A 26 6.69 -3.55 5.89
N THR A 27 7.84 -4.21 5.94
CA THR A 27 9.11 -3.65 5.48
C THR A 27 9.65 -4.49 4.33
N GLY A 28 10.18 -3.84 3.30
CA GLY A 28 10.78 -4.50 2.14
C GLY A 28 9.98 -4.29 0.86
N LYS A 29 9.89 -5.33 0.02
CA LYS A 29 9.05 -5.28 -1.19
C LYS A 29 7.66 -5.79 -0.86
N VAL A 30 6.65 -4.98 -1.13
CA VAL A 30 5.24 -5.30 -0.94
C VAL A 30 4.54 -5.24 -2.29
N GLU A 31 3.93 -6.34 -2.70
CA GLU A 31 3.12 -6.43 -3.90
C GLU A 31 1.70 -6.86 -3.51
N LEU A 32 0.74 -5.96 -3.65
CA LEU A 32 -0.68 -6.31 -3.51
C LEU A 32 -1.28 -6.31 -4.91
N THR A 33 -1.94 -7.39 -5.26
CA THR A 33 -2.69 -7.48 -6.52
C THR A 33 -4.12 -7.89 -6.22
N GLY A 34 -5.08 -7.52 -7.07
CA GLY A 34 -6.46 -8.02 -6.98
C GLY A 34 -7.39 -7.11 -6.17
N LYS A 35 -8.16 -7.66 -5.22
CA LYS A 35 -9.07 -6.88 -4.38
C LYS A 35 -8.63 -6.93 -2.92
N VAL A 36 -8.04 -5.86 -2.44
CA VAL A 36 -7.51 -5.75 -1.08
C VAL A 36 -8.19 -4.64 -0.31
N GLU A 37 -8.63 -4.95 0.91
CA GLU A 37 -9.24 -3.98 1.81
C GLU A 37 -8.45 -3.96 3.13
N LEU A 38 -7.69 -2.89 3.40
CA LEU A 38 -6.99 -2.73 4.67
C LEU A 38 -7.63 -1.59 5.46
N THR A 39 -7.97 -1.86 6.72
CA THR A 39 -8.51 -0.86 7.65
C THR A 39 -7.68 -0.79 8.93
N GLY A 40 -7.49 0.41 9.47
CA GLY A 40 -6.72 0.66 10.68
C GLY A 40 -5.44 1.47 10.43
N LYS A 41 -4.33 1.09 11.07
CA LYS A 41 -3.01 1.69 10.84
C LYS A 41 -2.22 0.81 9.86
N VAL A 42 -1.84 1.36 8.71
CA VAL A 42 -1.07 0.68 7.66
C VAL A 42 0.24 1.43 7.50
N GLU A 43 1.35 0.76 7.74
CA GLU A 43 2.70 1.28 7.56
C GLU A 43 3.45 0.37 6.59
N LEU A 44 3.79 0.88 5.41
CA LEU A 44 4.57 0.15 4.41
C LEU A 44 5.85 0.92 4.10
N THR A 45 7.00 0.28 4.32
CA THR A 45 8.32 0.87 4.04
C THR A 45 9.06 0.05 3.00
N GLY A 46 9.51 0.70 1.91
CA GLY A 46 10.32 0.10 0.85
C GLY A 46 9.72 0.30 -0.54
N LYS A 47 9.68 -0.77 -1.34
CA LYS A 47 9.00 -0.73 -2.66
C LYS A 47 7.60 -1.30 -2.50
N VAL A 48 6.58 -0.48 -2.75
CA VAL A 48 5.17 -0.83 -2.65
C VAL A 48 4.57 -0.78 -4.06
N GLU A 49 4.02 -1.90 -4.50
CA GLU A 49 3.31 -2.04 -5.77
C GLU A 49 1.88 -2.50 -5.46
N LEU A 50 0.89 -1.66 -5.74
CA LEU A 50 -0.53 -2.01 -5.60
C LEU A 50 -1.17 -2.08 -6.98
N THR A 51 -1.80 -3.20 -7.34
CA THR A 51 -2.40 -3.41 -8.67
C THR A 51 -3.77 -4.05 -8.58
N GLY A 52 -4.84 -3.28 -8.77
CA GLY A 52 -6.19 -3.82 -8.70
C GLY A 52 -7.23 -2.85 -8.18
N LYS A 53 -8.10 -3.32 -7.28
CA LYS A 53 -9.13 -2.54 -6.58
C LYS A 53 -8.79 -2.52 -5.10
N GLU A 54 -8.05 -1.51 -4.68
CA GLU A 54 -7.55 -1.42 -3.31
C GLU A 54 -8.26 -0.34 -2.51
N GLU A 55 -8.71 -0.72 -1.32
CA GLU A 55 -9.37 0.18 -0.37
C GLU A 55 -8.53 0.22 0.92
N LEU A 56 -8.02 1.39 1.27
CA LEU A 56 -7.18 1.63 2.43
C LEU A 56 -7.85 2.68 3.31
N ALA A 57 -8.31 2.28 4.50
CA ALA A 57 -9.00 3.18 5.43
C ALA A 57 -8.27 3.33 6.76
N GLY A 58 -8.13 4.56 7.26
CA GLY A 58 -7.54 4.88 8.56
C GLY A 58 -6.28 5.72 8.45
N LYS A 59 -5.19 5.31 9.09
CA LYS A 59 -3.88 5.95 8.99
C LYS A 59 -2.99 5.14 8.05
N VAL A 60 -2.59 5.71 6.93
CA VAL A 60 -1.79 5.07 5.90
C VAL A 60 -0.48 5.85 5.77
N GLU A 61 0.63 5.19 6.06
CA GLU A 61 1.98 5.73 5.94
C GLU A 61 2.73 4.86 4.92
N LEU A 62 3.05 5.41 3.75
CA LEU A 62 3.85 4.74 2.71
C LEU A 62 5.17 5.47 2.51
N THR A 63 6.28 4.79 2.72
CA THR A 63 7.62 5.36 2.58
C THR A 63 8.45 4.59 1.57
N GLY A 64 9.02 5.29 0.58
CA GLY A 64 9.93 4.73 -0.41
C GLY A 64 9.42 4.91 -1.85
N LYS A 65 9.40 3.83 -2.62
CA LYS A 65 8.84 3.84 -4.00
C LYS A 65 7.44 3.25 -3.97
N VAL A 66 6.44 4.02 -4.33
CA VAL A 66 5.04 3.63 -4.34
C VAL A 66 4.52 3.68 -5.76
N GLU A 67 4.08 2.53 -6.28
CA GLU A 67 3.47 2.38 -7.60
C GLU A 67 2.03 1.90 -7.39
N LEU A 68 1.04 2.74 -7.70
CA LEU A 68 -0.38 2.41 -7.56
C LEU A 68 -1.01 2.29 -8.96
N THR A 69 -1.55 1.12 -9.29
CA THR A 69 -2.18 0.84 -10.57
C THR A 69 -3.61 0.33 -10.38
N GLY A 70 -4.57 0.90 -11.10
CA GLY A 70 -5.97 0.44 -11.09
C GLY A 70 -6.91 1.41 -10.37
N LYS A 71 -7.81 0.88 -9.54
CA LYS A 71 -8.68 1.68 -8.67
C LYS A 71 -8.14 1.64 -7.25
N VAL A 72 -7.76 2.78 -6.71
CA VAL A 72 -7.31 2.90 -5.32
C VAL A 72 -8.13 3.95 -4.60
N GLU A 73 -8.71 3.56 -3.47
CA GLU A 73 -9.45 4.42 -2.57
C GLU A 73 -8.70 4.53 -1.25
N LEU A 74 -8.16 5.71 -0.93
CA LEU A 74 -7.53 5.98 0.36
C LEU A 74 -8.44 6.90 1.18
N THR A 75 -8.85 6.44 2.36
CA THR A 75 -9.70 7.20 3.29
C THR A 75 -8.99 7.42 4.62
N GLY A 76 -8.96 8.65 5.12
CA GLY A 76 -8.41 9.01 6.43
C GLY A 76 -7.17 9.89 6.35
N LYS A 77 -6.13 9.54 7.11
CA LYS A 77 -4.83 10.23 7.05
C LYS A 77 -3.88 9.43 6.16
N VAL A 78 -3.37 10.05 5.11
CA VAL A 78 -2.44 9.44 4.16
C VAL A 78 -1.17 10.26 4.14
N GLU A 79 -0.04 9.62 4.40
CA GLU A 79 1.30 10.20 4.31
C GLU A 79 2.09 9.37 3.29
N LEU A 80 2.47 9.99 2.16
CA LEU A 80 3.33 9.38 1.15
C LEU A 80 4.66 10.11 1.13
N THR A 81 5.75 9.36 1.34
CA THR A 81 7.11 9.90 1.31
C THR A 81 7.96 9.16 0.28
N GLY A 82 8.61 9.90 -0.62
CA GLY A 82 9.47 9.38 -1.67
C GLY A 82 8.81 9.42 -3.06
N LYS A 83 9.18 8.48 -3.92
CA LYS A 83 8.69 8.45 -5.31
C LYS A 83 7.31 7.81 -5.36
N VAL A 84 6.33 8.55 -5.88
CA VAL A 84 4.95 8.09 -6.04
C VAL A 84 4.56 8.13 -7.52
N GLU A 85 4.15 6.99 -8.04
CA GLU A 85 3.59 6.85 -9.39
C GLU A 85 2.16 6.32 -9.29
N LEU A 86 1.21 7.05 -9.88
CA LEU A 86 -0.22 6.73 -9.84
C LEU A 86 -0.75 6.53 -11.25
N THR A 87 -1.27 5.34 -11.54
CA THR A 87 -1.85 4.99 -12.83
C THR A 87 -3.26 4.45 -12.64
N GLY A 88 -4.27 5.14 -13.18
CA GLY A 88 -5.67 4.76 -13.07
C GLY A 88 -6.48 5.72 -12.21
N LYS A 89 -7.52 5.20 -11.54
CA LYS A 89 -8.40 6.00 -10.69
C LYS A 89 -7.89 5.97 -9.26
N VAL A 90 -7.53 7.11 -8.73
CA VAL A 90 -7.16 7.27 -7.32
C VAL A 90 -8.13 8.26 -6.68
N GLU A 91 -8.83 7.80 -5.66
CA GLU A 91 -9.72 8.62 -4.83
C GLU A 91 -9.10 8.78 -3.45
N LEU A 92 -8.88 10.02 -3.03
CA LEU A 92 -8.30 10.36 -1.75
C LEU A 92 -9.32 11.15 -0.94
N THR A 93 -9.76 10.60 0.19
CA THR A 93 -10.69 11.27 1.11
C THR A 93 -10.05 11.46 2.46
N GLY A 94 -9.82 12.72 2.86
CA GLY A 94 -9.25 13.06 4.16
C GLY A 94 -7.99 13.90 4.04
N LYS A 95 -7.07 13.76 5.00
CA LYS A 95 -5.81 14.51 5.00
C LYS A 95 -4.76 13.74 4.21
N VAL A 96 -4.15 14.39 3.24
CA VAL A 96 -3.09 13.83 2.40
C VAL A 96 -1.85 14.71 2.52
N GLU A 97 -0.73 14.10 2.86
CA GLU A 97 0.59 14.72 2.86
C GLU A 97 1.48 13.96 1.88
N LEU A 98 2.09 14.69 0.94
CA LEU A 98 2.97 14.15 -0.09
C LEU A 98 4.33 14.83 0.05
N ASP A 99 5.37 14.09 0.42
CA ASP A 99 6.76 14.56 0.43
C ASP A 99 7.56 13.84 -0.67
N GLY A 100 7.81 14.55 -1.78
CA GLY A 100 8.34 13.99 -3.02
C GLY A 100 9.86 14.09 -3.19
N ARG A 101 10.64 13.84 -2.13
CA ARG A 101 12.12 13.84 -2.19
C ARG A 101 12.71 12.72 -3.05
#